data_AF-A0A970ALS4-F1
#
_entry.id   AF-A0A970ALS4-F1
#
_cell.length_a   1.000
_cell.length_b   1.000
_cell.length_c   1.000
_cell.angle_alpha   90.00
_cell.angle_beta   90.00
_cell.angle_gamma   90.00
#
_symmetry.space_group_name_H-M   'P 1'
#
loop_
_entity.id
_entity.type
_entity.pdbx_description
1 polymer ?
#
loop_
_entity_poly.entity_id
_entity_poly.type
_entity_poly.pdbx_seq_one_letter_code
_entity_poly.pdbx_strand_id
1 'polypeptide(L)'
;MDELYQESSQVNLLVALLLRFPILSRVHYYPQENQIKMVIFLKEMTEDNFKQLGNKISEHLEGHNQLLYKDHYPVEIHQDNSADLSSIIILHQLNLSFCEEITIILELIKDNLESAIITEGTQFLDDLLVTKDDLEELIIKARNENNKTKLIGLRSDGKVLVYSDQHRNLSS
;
A
#
# COMPACT_ATOMS: atom_id res chain seq x y z
N MET A 1 10.01 -20.94 11.31
CA MET A 1 9.87 -19.85 10.31
C MET A 1 11.26 -19.30 10.01
N ASP A 2 12.25 -20.17 9.72
CA ASP A 2 13.68 -19.78 9.67
C ASP A 2 14.31 -19.94 8.28
N GLU A 3 13.51 -20.19 7.22
CA GLU A 3 14.06 -20.40 5.87
C GLU A 3 13.18 -19.80 4.76
N LEU A 4 12.60 -18.60 4.97
CA LEU A 4 12.32 -17.74 3.82
C LEU A 4 13.57 -16.88 3.61
N TYR A 5 14.32 -17.23 2.57
CA TYR A 5 15.42 -16.51 1.90
C TYR A 5 15.95 -15.24 2.57
N GLN A 6 17.29 -15.11 2.71
CA GLN A 6 17.99 -13.85 3.02
C GLN A 6 17.75 -12.79 1.93
N GLU A 7 16.51 -12.33 1.78
CA GLU A 7 16.14 -11.21 0.96
C GLU A 7 16.17 -9.92 1.79
N SER A 8 16.31 -8.80 1.08
CA SER A 8 16.25 -7.46 1.63
C SER A 8 15.00 -7.29 2.52
N SER A 9 15.14 -6.65 3.68
CA SER A 9 14.01 -6.31 4.56
C SER A 9 13.02 -5.39 3.85
N GLN A 10 13.49 -4.59 2.89
CA GLN A 10 12.66 -3.74 2.03
C GLN A 10 11.81 -4.57 1.06
N VAL A 11 12.35 -5.68 0.52
CA VAL A 11 11.59 -6.62 -0.31
C VAL A 11 10.54 -7.34 0.54
N ASN A 12 10.93 -7.84 1.71
CA ASN A 12 10.02 -8.51 2.65
C ASN A 12 8.86 -7.60 3.08
N LEU A 13 9.10 -6.30 3.27
CA LEU A 13 8.05 -5.32 3.54
C LEU A 13 7.01 -5.25 2.41
N LEU A 14 7.44 -5.18 1.15
CA LEU A 14 6.53 -5.15 -0.01
C LEU A 14 5.69 -6.42 -0.11
N VAL A 15 6.34 -7.58 0.09
CA VAL A 15 5.66 -8.87 0.12
C VAL A 15 4.60 -8.85 1.22
N ALA A 16 4.98 -8.51 2.45
CA ALA A 16 4.09 -8.48 3.60
C ALA A 16 2.89 -7.54 3.41
N LEU A 17 3.10 -6.34 2.85
CA LEU A 17 2.02 -5.39 2.56
C LEU A 17 1.03 -5.95 1.54
N LEU A 18 1.54 -6.56 0.47
CA LEU A 18 0.65 -7.18 -0.51
C LEU A 18 -0.11 -8.31 0.16
N LEU A 19 0.55 -9.27 0.82
CA LEU A 19 -0.10 -10.39 1.51
C LEU A 19 -1.18 -9.93 2.50
N ARG A 20 -0.87 -8.97 3.37
CA ARG A 20 -1.80 -8.44 4.39
C ARG A 20 -2.99 -7.71 3.80
N PHE A 21 -2.81 -7.02 2.67
CA PHE A 21 -3.84 -6.19 2.07
C PHE A 21 -4.18 -6.67 0.64
N PRO A 22 -5.12 -7.62 0.49
CA PRO A 22 -5.54 -8.17 -0.80
C PRO A 22 -6.03 -7.16 -1.83
N ILE A 23 -6.59 -6.04 -1.36
CA ILE A 23 -7.06 -4.93 -2.19
C ILE A 23 -5.93 -4.22 -2.96
N LEU A 24 -4.69 -4.29 -2.47
CA LEU A 24 -3.56 -3.62 -3.11
C LEU A 24 -3.16 -4.34 -4.39
N SER A 25 -3.20 -3.63 -5.51
CA SER A 25 -2.73 -4.15 -6.80
C SER A 25 -1.22 -3.98 -6.95
N ARG A 26 -0.68 -2.84 -6.46
CA ARG A 26 0.73 -2.50 -6.54
C ARG A 26 1.17 -1.67 -5.34
N VAL A 27 2.41 -1.85 -4.91
CA VAL A 27 3.07 -1.08 -3.87
C VAL A 27 4.44 -0.64 -4.37
N HIS A 28 4.80 0.62 -4.16
CA HIS A 28 6.15 1.12 -4.39
C HIS A 28 6.76 1.55 -3.06
N TYR A 29 8.04 1.27 -2.87
CA TYR A 29 8.81 1.80 -1.75
C TYR A 29 9.91 2.73 -2.23
N TYR A 30 9.91 3.92 -1.64
CA TYR A 30 10.84 5.00 -1.88
C TYR A 30 11.73 5.15 -0.63
N PRO A 31 12.91 4.49 -0.59
CA PRO A 31 13.74 4.38 0.62
C PRO A 31 14.46 5.67 1.03
N GLN A 32 14.58 6.66 0.14
CA GLN A 32 15.16 7.96 0.51
C GLN A 32 14.15 8.82 1.27
N GLU A 33 12.88 8.70 0.87
CA GLU A 33 11.75 9.46 1.38
C GLU A 33 11.02 8.74 2.52
N ASN A 34 11.42 7.50 2.84
CA ASN A 34 10.69 6.59 3.74
C ASN A 34 9.21 6.52 3.40
N GLN A 35 8.89 6.50 2.11
CA GLN A 35 7.52 6.65 1.64
C GLN A 35 7.07 5.41 0.91
N ILE A 36 5.79 5.08 1.05
CA ILE A 36 5.11 4.04 0.29
C ILE A 36 4.01 4.65 -0.56
N LYS A 37 3.98 4.22 -1.83
CA LYS A 37 2.86 4.45 -2.74
C LYS A 37 2.10 3.15 -2.92
N MET A 38 0.81 3.17 -2.69
CA MET A 38 -0.10 2.04 -2.87
C MET A 38 -1.08 2.36 -3.98
N VAL A 39 -1.37 1.37 -4.82
CA VAL A 39 -2.26 1.52 -5.96
C VAL A 39 -3.32 0.42 -5.90
N ILE A 40 -4.57 0.83 -6.07
CA ILE A 40 -5.74 -0.02 -6.14
C ILE A 40 -6.41 0.22 -7.49
N PHE A 41 -6.62 -0.83 -8.26
CA PHE A 41 -7.35 -0.74 -9.52
C PHE A 41 -8.86 -0.93 -9.32
N LEU A 42 -9.63 -0.14 -10.06
CA LEU A 42 -11.08 -0.08 -10.04
C LEU A 42 -11.60 -0.18 -11.49
N LYS A 43 -12.75 -0.82 -11.68
CA LYS A 43 -13.43 -0.87 -12.98
C LYS A 43 -13.83 0.53 -13.45
N GLU A 44 -14.41 1.31 -12.55
CA GLU A 44 -14.82 2.68 -12.79
C GLU A 44 -14.85 3.43 -11.46
N MET A 45 -14.51 4.71 -11.49
CA MET A 45 -14.64 5.61 -10.36
C MET A 45 -15.00 7.01 -10.85
N THR A 46 -16.11 7.56 -10.36
CA THR A 46 -16.49 8.95 -10.66
C THR A 46 -15.77 9.90 -9.73
N GLU A 47 -15.56 11.15 -10.18
CA GLU A 47 -14.94 12.20 -9.36
C GLU A 47 -15.76 12.50 -8.09
N ASP A 48 -17.10 12.46 -8.18
CA ASP A 48 -17.98 12.70 -7.03
C ASP A 48 -17.84 11.58 -5.98
N ASN A 49 -17.85 10.31 -6.40
CA ASN A 49 -17.61 9.18 -5.49
C ASN A 49 -16.23 9.31 -4.83
N PHE A 50 -15.21 9.77 -5.59
CA PHE A 50 -13.85 9.91 -5.08
C PHE A 50 -13.77 11.01 -4.03
N LYS A 51 -14.43 12.15 -4.29
CA LYS A 51 -14.51 13.25 -3.35
C LYS A 51 -15.25 12.86 -2.06
N GLN A 52 -16.36 12.14 -2.17
CA GLN A 52 -17.10 11.65 -1.00
C GLN A 52 -16.26 10.67 -0.17
N LEU A 53 -15.57 9.74 -0.82
CA LEU A 53 -14.65 8.82 -0.16
C LEU A 53 -13.48 9.56 0.50
N GLY A 54 -12.88 10.52 -0.18
CA GLY A 54 -11.78 11.34 0.34
C GLY A 54 -12.18 12.12 1.60
N ASN A 55 -13.36 12.72 1.62
CA ASN A 55 -13.90 13.39 2.81
C ASN A 55 -14.07 12.39 3.96
N LYS A 56 -14.67 11.22 3.71
CA LYS A 56 -14.87 10.19 4.73
C LYS A 56 -13.55 9.69 5.32
N ILE A 57 -12.55 9.45 4.48
CA ILE A 57 -11.20 9.07 4.93
C ILE A 57 -10.60 10.17 5.80
N SER A 58 -10.67 11.43 5.36
CA SER A 58 -10.15 12.56 6.12
C SER A 58 -10.79 12.67 7.50
N GLU A 59 -12.12 12.55 7.59
CA GLU A 59 -12.86 12.60 8.86
C GLU A 59 -12.46 11.47 9.81
N HIS A 60 -12.28 10.24 9.31
CA HIS A 60 -11.89 9.10 10.14
C HIS A 60 -10.43 9.19 10.59
N LEU A 61 -9.52 9.64 9.73
CA LEU A 61 -8.13 9.86 10.10
C LEU A 61 -8.00 11.00 11.11
N GLU A 62 -8.77 12.08 10.97
CA GLU A 62 -8.80 13.17 11.94
C GLU A 62 -9.31 12.67 13.30
N GLY A 63 -10.45 11.96 13.33
CA GLY A 63 -10.98 11.39 14.57
C GLY A 63 -10.01 10.42 15.24
N HIS A 64 -9.36 9.54 14.46
CA HIS A 64 -8.35 8.62 14.97
C HIS A 64 -7.15 9.36 15.60
N ASN A 65 -6.64 10.40 14.93
CA ASN A 65 -5.51 11.17 15.40
C ASN A 65 -5.83 11.96 16.68
N GLN A 66 -7.04 12.53 16.77
CA GLN A 66 -7.52 13.21 17.96
C GLN A 66 -7.59 12.28 19.18
N LEU A 67 -8.04 11.03 18.99
CA LEU A 67 -8.13 10.04 20.06
C LEU A 67 -6.75 9.59 20.59
N LEU A 68 -5.74 9.59 19.73
CA LEU A 68 -4.40 9.10 20.09
C LEU A 68 -3.42 10.22 20.49
N TYR A 69 -3.84 11.49 20.49
CA TYR A 69 -2.97 12.65 20.70
C TYR A 69 -1.71 12.62 19.82
N LYS A 70 -1.83 12.09 18.60
CA LYS A 70 -0.71 11.95 17.67
C LYS A 70 -0.65 13.13 16.71
N ASP A 71 0.57 13.47 16.29
CA ASP A 71 0.78 14.44 15.21
C ASP A 71 0.20 13.91 13.91
N HIS A 72 -0.47 14.79 13.17
CA HIS A 72 -1.05 14.49 11.88
C HIS A 72 0.06 14.39 10.83
N TYR A 73 0.18 13.23 10.18
CA TYR A 73 0.98 13.11 8.96
C TYR A 73 0.04 13.19 7.76
N PRO A 74 0.34 14.06 6.76
CA PRO A 74 -0.50 14.17 5.59
C PRO A 74 -0.46 12.85 4.81
N VAL A 75 -1.66 12.31 4.54
CA VAL A 75 -1.86 11.22 3.59
C VAL A 75 -2.34 11.84 2.28
N GLU A 76 -1.60 11.60 1.21
CA GLU A 76 -1.99 12.07 -0.11
C GLU A 76 -2.75 10.97 -0.83
N ILE A 77 -3.97 11.26 -1.28
CA ILE A 77 -4.81 10.32 -2.01
C ILE A 77 -5.20 10.97 -3.32
N HIS A 78 -4.94 10.27 -4.43
CA HIS A 78 -5.24 10.73 -5.78
C HIS A 78 -6.07 9.70 -6.51
N GLN A 79 -6.91 10.18 -7.43
CA GLN A 79 -7.55 9.38 -8.44
C GLN A 79 -6.79 9.55 -9.75
N ASP A 80 -6.55 8.44 -10.44
CA ASP A 80 -6.09 8.45 -11.83
C ASP A 80 -7.08 7.64 -12.68
N ASN A 81 -7.69 8.31 -13.65
CA ASN A 81 -8.65 7.72 -14.58
C ASN A 81 -7.97 7.59 -15.94
N SER A 82 -7.55 6.37 -16.26
CA SER A 82 -7.10 6.03 -17.61
C SER A 82 -8.28 5.56 -18.46
N ALA A 83 -8.08 5.42 -19.77
CA ALA A 83 -9.16 5.06 -20.71
C ALA A 83 -9.85 3.72 -20.38
N ASP A 84 -9.13 2.78 -19.77
CA ASP A 84 -9.60 1.40 -19.58
C ASP A 84 -9.87 1.04 -18.11
N LEU A 85 -9.35 1.83 -17.16
CA LEU A 85 -9.48 1.59 -15.71
C LEU A 85 -9.23 2.84 -14.88
N SER A 86 -9.88 2.89 -13.72
CA SER A 86 -9.63 3.87 -12.67
C SER A 86 -8.65 3.32 -11.64
N SER A 87 -7.93 4.19 -10.96
CA SER A 87 -7.09 3.80 -9.83
C SER A 87 -7.15 4.82 -8.70
N ILE A 88 -7.05 4.31 -7.47
CA ILE A 88 -6.78 5.10 -6.28
C ILE A 88 -5.29 4.92 -5.95
N ILE A 89 -4.60 6.04 -5.83
CA ILE A 89 -3.18 6.13 -5.49
C ILE A 89 -3.08 6.75 -4.11
N ILE A 90 -2.53 6.01 -3.15
CA ILE A 90 -2.30 6.48 -1.78
C ILE A 90 -0.80 6.62 -1.60
N LEU A 91 -0.35 7.79 -1.16
CA LEU A 91 1.04 8.06 -0.85
C LEU A 91 1.14 8.39 0.65
N HIS A 92 1.97 7.62 1.35
CA HIS A 92 2.04 7.63 2.81
C HIS A 92 3.46 7.47 3.33
N GLN A 93 3.80 8.18 4.40
CA GLN A 93 5.08 8.05 5.11
C GLN A 93 5.11 6.78 5.97
N LEU A 94 6.22 6.05 5.99
CA LEU A 94 6.41 4.91 6.91
C LEU A 94 6.76 5.41 8.32
N ASN A 95 5.76 5.95 8.99
CA ASN A 95 5.81 6.41 10.37
C ASN A 95 5.27 5.33 11.34
N LEU A 96 5.14 5.67 12.62
CA LEU A 96 4.64 4.78 13.68
C LEU A 96 3.12 4.57 13.67
N SER A 97 2.38 5.29 12.83
CA SER A 97 0.93 5.16 12.68
C SER A 97 0.53 4.52 11.35
N PHE A 98 1.50 4.21 10.50
CA PHE A 98 1.29 3.73 9.13
C PHE A 98 0.33 2.55 9.09
N CYS A 99 0.51 1.57 9.97
CA CYS A 99 -0.30 0.35 10.00
C CYS A 99 -1.77 0.67 10.33
N GLU A 100 -2.04 1.55 11.30
CA GLU A 100 -3.40 1.95 11.66
C GLU A 100 -4.04 2.83 10.58
N GLU A 101 -3.31 3.86 10.13
CA GLU A 101 -3.79 4.82 9.12
C GLU A 101 -4.14 4.08 7.82
N ILE A 102 -3.25 3.19 7.35
CA ILE A 102 -3.53 2.45 6.13
C ILE A 102 -4.65 1.43 6.29
N THR A 103 -4.81 0.83 7.47
CA THR A 103 -5.94 -0.06 7.73
C THR A 103 -7.26 0.72 7.63
N ILE A 104 -7.35 1.90 8.25
CA ILE A 104 -8.54 2.77 8.15
C ILE A 104 -8.84 3.12 6.70
N ILE A 105 -7.83 3.57 5.95
CA ILE A 105 -8.00 3.97 4.55
C ILE A 105 -8.49 2.78 3.71
N LEU A 106 -7.85 1.62 3.82
CA LEU A 106 -8.16 0.46 2.98
C LEU A 106 -9.51 -0.16 3.32
N GLU A 107 -9.91 -0.22 4.59
CA GLU A 107 -11.24 -0.67 4.99
C GLU A 107 -12.32 0.29 4.49
N LEU A 108 -12.11 1.62 4.59
CA LEU A 108 -13.05 2.59 4.03
C LEU A 108 -13.17 2.48 2.51
N ILE A 109 -12.08 2.23 1.79
CA ILE A 109 -12.14 1.99 0.35
C ILE A 109 -12.94 0.72 0.06
N LYS A 110 -12.65 -0.37 0.77
CA LYS A 110 -13.35 -1.64 0.61
C LYS A 110 -14.85 -1.49 0.87
N ASP A 111 -15.24 -0.92 2.00
CA ASP A 111 -16.64 -0.75 2.40
C ASP A 111 -17.47 0.08 1.41
N ASN A 112 -16.83 1.01 0.69
CA ASN A 112 -17.53 1.92 -0.21
C ASN A 112 -17.42 1.49 -1.68
N LEU A 113 -16.44 0.67 -2.05
CA LEU A 113 -16.12 0.34 -3.44
C LEU A 113 -15.90 -1.17 -3.71
N GLU A 114 -16.28 -2.07 -2.80
CA GLU A 114 -16.03 -3.52 -2.91
C GLU A 114 -16.32 -4.12 -4.30
N SER A 115 -17.46 -3.77 -4.89
CA SER A 115 -17.90 -4.30 -6.19
C SER A 115 -17.12 -3.74 -7.40
N ALA A 116 -16.44 -2.60 -7.22
CA ALA A 116 -15.66 -1.93 -8.25
C ALA A 116 -14.17 -2.32 -8.22
N ILE A 117 -13.66 -2.79 -7.07
CA ILE A 117 -12.26 -3.18 -6.90
C ILE A 117 -11.91 -4.37 -7.78
N ILE A 118 -10.79 -4.22 -8.50
CA ILE A 118 -10.18 -5.29 -9.28
C ILE A 118 -9.11 -5.94 -8.40
N THR A 119 -9.39 -7.15 -7.94
CA THR A 119 -8.42 -7.99 -7.22
C THR A 119 -8.04 -9.20 -8.07
N GLU A 120 -6.76 -9.55 -8.05
CA GLU A 120 -6.31 -10.87 -8.49
C GLU A 120 -6.42 -11.81 -7.29
N GLY A 121 -7.23 -12.85 -7.41
CA GLY A 121 -7.48 -13.80 -6.34
C GLY A 121 -6.19 -14.49 -5.88
N THR A 122 -6.00 -14.59 -4.58
CA THR A 122 -4.85 -15.25 -3.97
C THR A 122 -5.24 -16.65 -3.51
N GLN A 123 -5.32 -17.60 -4.45
CA GLN A 123 -5.76 -18.98 -4.17
C GLN A 123 -4.83 -19.77 -3.23
N PHE A 124 -3.71 -19.20 -2.78
CA PHE A 124 -2.64 -19.91 -2.08
C PHE A 124 -2.14 -19.22 -0.79
N LEU A 125 -2.86 -18.22 -0.26
CA LEU A 125 -2.34 -17.38 0.84
C LEU A 125 -3.08 -17.51 2.18
N ASP A 126 -4.08 -18.38 2.27
CA ASP A 126 -4.89 -18.53 3.51
C ASP A 126 -4.05 -18.92 4.74
N ASP A 127 -2.85 -19.49 4.54
CA ASP A 127 -1.94 -19.92 5.60
C ASP A 127 -0.88 -18.87 6.00
N LEU A 128 -0.74 -17.73 5.28
CA LEU A 128 0.27 -16.69 5.57
C LEU A 128 -0.39 -15.41 6.13
N LEU A 129 -0.82 -15.48 7.39
CA LEU A 129 -1.34 -14.32 8.11
C LEU A 129 -0.18 -13.42 8.55
N VAL A 130 0.00 -12.29 7.84
CA VAL A 130 0.90 -11.22 8.28
C VAL A 130 0.18 -10.39 9.34
N THR A 131 0.65 -10.46 10.58
CA THR A 131 0.07 -9.67 11.67
C THR A 131 0.50 -8.20 11.61
N LYS A 132 -0.11 -7.37 12.46
CA LYS A 132 0.29 -5.96 12.58
C LYS A 132 1.74 -5.86 13.09
N ASP A 133 2.07 -6.64 14.13
CA ASP A 133 3.39 -6.61 14.77
C ASP A 133 4.49 -7.07 13.79
N ASP A 134 4.21 -8.10 12.97
CA ASP A 134 5.13 -8.55 11.91
C ASP A 134 5.42 -7.42 10.92
N LEU A 135 4.37 -6.69 10.51
CA LEU A 135 4.51 -5.58 9.57
C LEU A 135 5.29 -4.41 10.18
N GLU A 136 5.05 -4.07 11.44
CA GLU A 136 5.79 -3.02 12.14
C GLU A 136 7.28 -3.36 12.28
N GLU A 137 7.62 -4.63 12.58
CA GLU A 137 9.00 -5.09 12.62
C GLU A 137 9.67 -4.94 11.24
N LEU A 138 8.98 -5.32 10.16
CA LEU A 138 9.47 -5.17 8.80
C LEU A 138 9.65 -3.70 8.39
N ILE A 139 8.76 -2.81 8.81
CA ILE A 139 8.90 -1.36 8.57
C ILE A 139 10.18 -0.84 9.25
N ILE A 140 10.42 -1.22 10.51
CA ILE A 140 11.62 -0.82 11.26
C ILE A 140 12.88 -1.34 10.55
N LYS A 141 12.90 -2.61 10.16
CA LYS A 141 14.04 -3.22 9.45
C LYS A 141 14.29 -2.54 8.09
N ALA A 142 13.24 -2.34 7.28
CA ALA A 142 13.34 -1.73 5.96
C ALA A 142 13.88 -0.29 5.99
N ARG A 143 13.44 0.52 6.96
CA ARG A 143 13.92 1.90 7.16
C ARG A 143 15.39 1.99 7.57
N ASN A 144 15.88 0.98 8.30
CA ASN A 144 17.26 0.89 8.75
C ASN A 144 18.19 0.22 7.72
N GLU A 145 17.64 -0.36 6.66
CA GLU A 145 18.44 -0.95 5.60
C GLU A 145 19.05 0.13 4.71
N ASN A 146 20.36 0.05 4.47
CA ASN A 146 21.13 1.06 3.72
C ASN A 146 20.93 0.99 2.20
N ASN A 147 20.00 0.18 1.70
CA ASN A 147 19.67 0.10 0.28
C ASN A 147 18.79 1.30 -0.12
N LYS A 148 19.19 2.03 -1.16
CA LYS A 148 18.46 3.21 -1.68
C LYS A 148 17.71 2.92 -3.00
N THR A 149 17.68 1.66 -3.42
CA THR A 149 16.97 1.23 -4.62
C THR A 149 15.47 1.32 -4.41
N LYS A 150 14.78 2.07 -5.28
CA LYS A 150 13.32 2.07 -5.32
C LYS A 150 12.82 0.68 -5.69
N LEU A 151 11.78 0.21 -5.02
CA LEU A 151 11.22 -1.12 -5.24
C LEU A 151 9.76 -1.01 -5.67
N ILE A 152 9.33 -1.96 -6.50
CA ILE A 152 7.93 -2.12 -6.91
C ILE A 152 7.52 -3.56 -6.63
N GLY A 153 6.41 -3.72 -5.92
CA GLY A 153 5.74 -4.97 -5.65
C GLY A 153 4.38 -4.98 -6.35
N LEU A 154 4.01 -6.09 -6.99
CA LEU A 154 2.69 -6.26 -7.59
C LEU A 154 2.21 -7.71 -7.54
N ARG A 155 0.89 -7.87 -7.67
CA ARG A 155 0.25 -9.16 -7.90
C ARG A 155 0.23 -9.47 -9.40
N SER A 156 0.59 -10.70 -9.75
CA SER A 156 0.46 -11.23 -11.10
C SER A 156 0.28 -12.74 -11.02
N ASP A 157 -0.81 -13.25 -11.61
CA ASP A 157 -1.13 -14.68 -11.69
C ASP A 157 -1.09 -15.40 -10.33
N GLY A 158 -1.66 -14.75 -9.30
CA GLY A 158 -1.73 -15.30 -7.94
C GLY A 158 -0.40 -15.31 -7.19
N LYS A 159 0.64 -14.65 -7.70
CA LYS A 159 1.95 -14.48 -7.07
C LYS A 159 2.23 -13.02 -6.74
N VAL A 160 3.11 -12.81 -5.77
CA VAL A 160 3.72 -11.50 -5.50
C VAL A 160 5.08 -11.44 -6.20
N LEU A 161 5.29 -10.40 -7.01
CA LEU A 161 6.54 -10.10 -7.69
C LEU A 161 7.12 -8.81 -7.12
N VAL A 162 8.41 -8.80 -6.80
CA VAL A 162 9.13 -7.58 -6.37
C VAL A 162 10.35 -7.37 -7.28
N TYR A 163 10.53 -6.14 -7.75
CA TYR A 163 11.65 -5.75 -8.59
C TYR A 163 12.14 -4.35 -8.26
N SER A 164 13.41 -4.08 -8.56
CA SER A 164 13.97 -2.74 -8.50
C SER A 164 13.40 -1.87 -9.62
N ASP A 165 12.95 -0.67 -9.28
CA ASP A 165 12.59 0.38 -10.23
C ASP A 165 13.87 1.03 -10.79
N GLN A 166 14.55 0.29 -11.67
CA GLN A 166 15.63 0.85 -12.47
C GLN A 166 14.97 1.63 -13.59
N HIS A 167 14.93 2.95 -13.49
CA HIS A 167 14.67 3.80 -14.63
C HIS A 167 15.65 3.41 -15.76
N ARG A 168 15.17 2.64 -16.74
CA ARG A 168 15.70 2.71 -18.10
C ARG A 168 15.40 4.13 -18.56
N ASN A 169 16.40 4.99 -18.57
CA ASN A 169 16.41 6.17 -19.41
C ASN A 169 16.27 5.68 -20.86
N LEU A 170 15.03 5.46 -21.33
CA LEU A 170 14.72 5.43 -22.75
C LEU A 170 14.64 6.90 -23.18
N SER A 171 15.82 7.49 -23.31
CA SER A 171 16.00 8.71 -24.10
C SER A 171 15.96 8.28 -25.56
N SER A 172 14.81 8.49 -26.18
CA SER A 172 14.68 8.72 -27.63
C SER A 172 15.33 10.04 -28.01
#